data_AF-A0A212CUW0-F1
#
_entry.id   AF-A0A212CUW0-F1
#
_cell.length_a   1.000
_cell.length_b   1.000
_cell.length_c   1.000
_cell.angle_alpha   90.00
_cell.angle_beta   90.00
_cell.angle_gamma   90.00
#
_symmetry.space_group_name_H-M   'P 1'
#
loop_
_entity.id
_entity.type
_entity.pdbx_description
1 polymer ?
#
loop_
_entity_poly.entity_id
_entity_poly.type
_entity_poly.pdbx_seq_one_letter_code
_entity_poly.pdbx_strand_id
1 'polypeptide(L)'
;MDHFNVVRLGAHIPSVPLQAQSRGGRCVPVVCDSSQETEVRSLFEQVDREQQGRLDVLVNNAYAGVQPILNNSKKSFWESPASIWDDINNVGLR
;
A
#
# COMPACT_ATOMS: atom_id res chain seq x y z
N MET A 1 0.85 27.35 -7.33
CA MET A 1 1.10 26.01 -7.93
C MET A 1 0.72 25.02 -6.86
N ASP A 2 -0.32 24.24 -7.09
CA ASP A 2 -0.84 23.33 -6.07
C ASP A 2 0.18 22.23 -5.79
N HIS A 3 0.67 22.21 -4.56
CA HIS A 3 1.60 21.19 -4.09
C HIS A 3 0.83 19.89 -3.87
N PHE A 4 0.95 18.94 -4.80
CA PHE A 4 0.45 17.58 -4.59
C PHE A 4 1.24 16.93 -3.44
N ASN A 5 0.53 16.52 -2.40
CA ASN A 5 1.09 15.70 -1.33
C ASN A 5 0.88 14.24 -1.67
N VAL A 6 1.97 13.50 -1.85
CA VAL A 6 1.92 12.06 -2.13
C VAL A 6 2.20 11.33 -0.82
N VAL A 7 1.18 10.65 -0.31
CA VAL A 7 1.32 9.71 0.80
C VAL A 7 1.53 8.33 0.19
N ARG A 8 2.66 7.69 0.52
CA ARG A 8 2.97 6.35 0.03
C ARG A 8 2.83 5.35 1.17
N LEU A 9 2.00 4.34 0.91
CA LEU A 9 1.87 3.16 1.75
C LEU A 9 2.88 2.10 1.33
N GLY A 10 3.62 1.56 2.30
CA GLY A 10 4.44 0.37 2.07
C GLY A 10 5.59 0.22 3.04
N ALA A 11 6.23 -0.95 2.96
CA ALA A 11 7.43 -1.30 3.71
C ALA A 11 8.54 -0.26 3.57
N HIS A 12 9.44 -0.23 4.55
CA HIS A 12 10.55 0.71 4.67
C HIS A 12 11.47 0.62 3.43
N ILE A 13 11.22 1.44 2.40
CA ILE A 13 12.13 1.64 1.26
C ILE A 13 12.65 3.08 1.35
N PRO A 14 13.78 3.31 2.06
CA PRO A 14 14.27 4.66 2.37
C PRO A 14 14.51 5.55 1.15
N SER A 15 14.84 4.95 0.00
CA SER A 15 15.21 5.67 -1.22
C SER A 15 14.03 6.25 -2.00
N VAL A 16 12.84 5.66 -1.92
CA VAL A 16 11.71 6.06 -2.78
C VAL A 16 11.17 7.45 -2.44
N PRO A 17 10.96 7.83 -1.17
CA PRO A 17 10.51 9.18 -0.85
C PRO A 17 11.44 10.27 -1.39
N LEU A 18 12.76 10.04 -1.31
CA LEU A 18 13.78 10.96 -1.84
C LEU A 18 13.71 11.07 -3.36
N GLN A 19 13.54 9.94 -4.07
CA GLN A 19 13.41 9.93 -5.53
C GLN A 19 12.10 10.58 -6.02
N ALA A 20 11.03 10.50 -5.23
CA ALA A 20 9.77 11.17 -5.53
C ALA A 20 9.91 12.68 -5.33
N GLN A 21 10.45 13.11 -4.17
CA GLN A 21 10.65 14.52 -3.86
C GLN A 21 11.62 15.22 -4.82
N SER A 22 12.64 14.51 -5.34
CA SER A 22 13.55 15.08 -6.34
C SER A 22 12.87 15.42 -7.67
N ARG A 23 11.68 14.87 -7.94
CA ARG A 23 10.84 15.18 -9.11
C ARG A 23 9.79 16.26 -8.82
N GLY A 24 9.78 16.81 -7.60
CA GLY A 24 8.86 17.85 -7.14
C GLY A 24 7.75 17.32 -6.22
N GLY A 25 7.11 18.25 -5.51
CA GLY A 25 6.09 17.94 -4.50
C GLY A 25 6.69 17.45 -3.17
N ARG A 26 5.81 16.96 -2.29
CA ARG A 26 6.19 16.41 -0.98
C ARG A 26 5.75 14.97 -0.88
N CYS A 27 6.69 14.08 -0.55
CA CYS A 27 6.41 12.68 -0.25
C CYS A 27 6.51 12.45 1.26
N VAL A 28 5.46 11.88 1.85
CA VAL A 28 5.44 11.46 3.26
C VAL A 28 5.34 9.93 3.30
N PRO A 29 6.41 9.22 3.68
CA PRO A 29 6.33 7.77 3.89
C PRO A 29 5.58 7.45 5.18
N VAL A 30 4.62 6.53 5.11
CA VAL A 30 3.91 6.01 6.28
C VAL A 30 3.99 4.49 6.26
N VAL A 31 4.44 3.91 7.36
CA VAL A 31 4.40 2.45 7.56
C VAL A 31 2.97 2.08 7.90
N CYS A 32 2.38 1.19 7.11
CA CYS A 32 1.02 0.71 7.28
C CYS A 32 0.95 -0.70 6.68
N ASP A 33 0.59 -1.68 7.51
CA ASP A 33 0.08 -2.96 7.05
C ASP A 33 -1.41 -2.80 6.73
N SER A 34 -1.77 -2.81 5.45
CA SER A 34 -3.17 -2.61 5.05
C SER A 34 -4.06 -3.82 5.31
N SER A 35 -3.51 -4.95 5.77
CA SER A 35 -4.34 -6.04 6.31
C SER A 35 -4.91 -5.71 7.69
N GLN A 36 -4.37 -4.69 8.36
CA GLN A 36 -4.74 -4.27 9.71
C GLN A 36 -5.61 -3.01 9.67
N GLU A 37 -6.91 -3.14 9.91
CA GLU A 37 -7.87 -2.03 9.84
C GLU A 37 -7.46 -0.83 10.72
N THR A 38 -6.88 -1.08 11.90
CA THR A 38 -6.42 -0.04 12.81
C THR A 38 -5.29 0.81 12.23
N GLU A 39 -4.39 0.20 11.44
CA GLU A 39 -3.28 0.92 10.80
C GLU A 39 -3.80 1.76 9.63
N VAL A 40 -4.71 1.20 8.83
CA VAL A 40 -5.41 1.94 7.76
C VAL A 40 -6.16 3.14 8.33
N ARG A 41 -6.88 2.96 9.45
CA ARG A 41 -7.55 4.06 10.15
C ARG A 41 -6.56 5.14 10.60
N SER A 42 -5.47 4.75 11.25
CA SER A 42 -4.45 5.69 11.74
C SER A 42 -3.82 6.50 10.60
N LEU A 43 -3.58 5.86 9.45
CA LEU A 43 -3.13 6.55 8.24
C LEU A 43 -4.12 7.65 7.82
N PHE A 44 -5.41 7.31 7.65
CA PHE A 44 -6.38 8.29 7.17
C PHE A 44 -6.61 9.41 8.18
N GLU A 45 -6.56 9.13 9.48
CA GLU A 45 -6.58 10.15 10.53
C GLU A 45 -5.35 11.08 10.47
N GLN A 46 -4.18 10.55 10.12
CA GLN A 46 -2.99 11.37 9.88
C GLN A 46 -3.16 12.27 8.65
N VAL A 47 -3.65 11.71 7.53
CA VAL A 47 -3.91 12.49 6.31
C VAL A 47 -4.92 13.59 6.57
N ASP A 48 -6.05 13.27 7.22
CA ASP A 48 -7.10 14.22 7.57
C ASP A 48 -6.53 15.40 8.39
N ARG A 49 -5.79 15.10 9.45
CA ARG A 49 -5.17 16.12 10.32
C ARG A 49 -4.14 16.98 9.59
N GLU A 50 -3.25 16.37 8.80
CA GLU A 50 -2.16 17.09 8.12
C GLU A 50 -2.61 17.85 6.87
N GLN A 51 -3.69 17.41 6.23
CA GLN A 51 -4.19 17.95 4.96
C GLN A 51 -5.51 18.70 5.10
N GLN A 52 -5.96 18.97 6.33
CA GLN A 52 -7.21 19.67 6.62
C GLN A 52 -8.41 19.00 5.93
N GLY A 53 -8.46 17.67 6.01
CA GLY A 53 -9.50 16.83 5.41
C GLY A 53 -9.45 16.66 3.90
N ARG A 54 -8.40 17.16 3.23
CA ARG A 54 -8.25 17.03 1.78
C ARG A 54 -7.52 15.73 1.39
N LEU A 55 -8.18 14.90 0.58
CA LEU A 55 -7.60 13.77 -0.13
C LEU A 55 -8.08 13.78 -1.59
N ASP A 56 -7.19 14.13 -2.53
CA ASP A 56 -7.56 14.22 -3.94
C ASP A 56 -7.49 12.89 -4.68
N VAL A 57 -6.52 12.04 -4.34
CA VAL A 57 -6.24 10.77 -5.03
C VAL A 57 -5.83 9.70 -4.03
N LEU A 58 -6.44 8.52 -4.14
CA LEU A 58 -6.02 7.29 -3.46
C LEU A 58 -5.63 6.25 -4.50
N VAL A 59 -4.41 5.72 -4.39
CA VAL A 59 -3.91 4.63 -5.26
C VAL A 59 -3.87 3.34 -4.45
N ASN A 60 -4.85 2.47 -4.66
CA ASN A 60 -4.90 1.14 -4.05
C ASN A 60 -4.01 0.18 -4.85
N ASN A 61 -2.75 0.05 -4.46
CA ASN A 61 -1.78 -0.82 -5.12
C ASN A 61 -1.12 -1.77 -4.11
N ALA A 62 -1.21 -3.08 -4.37
CA ALA A 62 -0.63 -4.13 -3.55
C ALA A 62 0.16 -5.13 -4.41
N TYR A 63 1.25 -5.67 -3.86
CA TYR A 63 2.09 -6.69 -4.52
C TYR A 63 2.32 -7.95 -3.67
N ALA A 64 1.70 -8.04 -2.49
CA ALA A 64 1.91 -9.12 -1.51
C ALA A 64 1.69 -10.52 -2.11
N GLY A 65 0.67 -10.69 -2.96
CA GLY A 65 0.31 -11.97 -3.58
C GLY A 65 1.20 -12.43 -4.75
N VAL A 66 2.08 -11.58 -5.28
CA VAL A 66 2.82 -11.89 -6.52
C VAL A 66 3.70 -13.13 -6.36
N GLN A 67 4.49 -13.22 -5.29
CA GLN A 67 5.37 -14.37 -5.07
C GLN A 67 4.59 -15.68 -4.80
N PRO A 68 3.54 -15.69 -3.94
CA PRO A 68 2.65 -16.85 -3.81
C PRO A 68 2.06 -17.35 -5.14
N ILE A 69 1.63 -16.43 -6.01
CA ILE A 69 1.10 -16.77 -7.35
C ILE A 69 2.19 -17.42 -8.20
N LEU A 70 3.38 -16.82 -8.29
CA LEU A 70 4.47 -17.36 -9.10
C LEU A 70 4.90 -18.75 -8.64
N ASN A 71 5.00 -18.96 -7.32
CA ASN A 71 5.37 -20.23 -6.71
C ASN A 71 4.34 -21.36 -6.96
N ASN A 72 3.07 -21.02 -7.22
CA ASN A 72 2.00 -21.98 -7.48
C ASN A 72 1.48 -21.93 -8.93
N SER A 73 2.18 -21.25 -9.84
CA SER A 73 1.76 -21.03 -11.23
C SER A 73 1.50 -22.29 -12.06
N LYS A 74 2.03 -23.45 -11.65
CA LYS A 74 1.84 -24.74 -12.31
C LYS A 74 0.80 -25.64 -11.63
N LYS A 75 0.13 -25.14 -10.58
CA LYS A 75 -0.88 -25.87 -9.82
C LYS A 75 -2.26 -25.33 -10.16
N SER A 76 -3.25 -26.22 -10.18
CA SER A 76 -4.65 -25.83 -10.13
C SER A 76 -5.01 -25.33 -8.73
N PHE A 77 -6.11 -24.58 -8.60
CA PHE A 77 -6.45 -23.95 -7.31
C PHE A 77 -6.66 -24.96 -6.17
N TRP A 78 -7.19 -26.16 -6.47
CA TRP A 78 -7.43 -27.23 -5.49
C TRP A 78 -6.16 -27.97 -5.04
N GLU A 79 -5.03 -27.77 -5.72
CA GLU A 79 -3.73 -28.35 -5.35
C GLU A 79 -2.90 -27.37 -4.51
N SER A 80 -3.30 -26.11 -4.45
CA SER A 80 -2.63 -25.07 -3.67
C SER A 80 -3.17 -25.05 -2.24
N PRO A 81 -2.35 -24.66 -1.24
CA PRO A 81 -2.84 -24.44 0.11
C PRO A 81 -3.97 -23.40 0.12
N ALA A 82 -5.04 -23.63 0.89
CA ALA A 82 -6.15 -22.68 0.99
C ALA A 82 -5.69 -21.29 1.50
N SER A 83 -4.62 -21.25 2.30
CA SER A 83 -3.99 -20.01 2.79
C SER A 83 -3.51 -19.08 1.68
N ILE A 84 -3.31 -19.57 0.46
CA ILE A 84 -2.92 -18.74 -0.69
C ILE A 84 -3.95 -17.63 -0.98
N TRP A 85 -5.22 -17.87 -0.62
CA TRP A 85 -6.27 -16.85 -0.71
C TRP A 85 -5.92 -15.64 0.16
N ASP A 86 -5.53 -15.87 1.40
CA ASP A 86 -5.22 -14.82 2.37
C ASP A 86 -3.91 -14.12 2.00
N ASP A 87 -2.89 -14.85 1.53
CA ASP A 87 -1.63 -14.29 1.05
C ASP A 87 -1.82 -13.29 -0.12
N ILE A 88 -2.83 -13.54 -0.97
CA ILE A 88 -3.13 -12.70 -2.14
C ILE A 88 -4.12 -11.58 -1.78
N ASN A 89 -5.19 -11.89 -1.04
CA ASN A 89 -6.37 -11.03 -0.95
C ASN A 89 -6.53 -10.30 0.38
N ASN A 90 -5.75 -10.61 1.44
CA ASN A 90 -5.84 -9.83 2.68
C ASN A 90 -5.40 -8.37 2.47
N VAL A 91 -4.31 -8.16 1.75
CA VAL A 91 -3.79 -6.81 1.45
C VAL A 91 -4.37 -6.28 0.12
N GLY A 92 -4.61 -7.17 -0.84
CA GLY A 92 -4.92 -6.80 -2.23
C GLY A 92 -6.39 -6.60 -2.57
N LEU A 93 -7.32 -6.86 -1.64
CA LEU A 93 -8.76 -6.82 -1.91
C LEU A 93 -9.60 -6.29 -0.74
N ARG A 94 -9.28 -6.69 0.48
CA ARG A 94 -10.06 -6.39 1.69
C ARG A 94 -9.81 -4.99 2.23
#